data_AF-A0A397T6M9-F1
#
_entry.id   AF-A0A397T6M9-F1
#
_cell.length_a   1.000
_cell.length_b   1.000
_cell.length_c   1.000
_cell.angle_alpha   90.00
_cell.angle_beta   90.00
_cell.angle_gamma   90.00
#
_symmetry.space_group_name_H-M   'P 1'
#
loop_
_entity.id
_entity.type
_entity.pdbx_description
1 polymer ?
#
loop_
_entity_poly.entity_id
_entity_poly.type
_entity_poly.pdbx_seq_one_letter_code
_entity_poly.pdbx_strand_id
1 'polypeptide(L)'
;MIVIPEILEMIFYHLYYPIFHPNFLLSCALVSRSWSSNALSFLWRKPFVHNKGENIRVKQIQQFRIFLSFLPDQLLNQVGLKNYSNKQKKFNYNYLSYIKELYYIKLYESCLEFWEDEIIMRDEIDCRNMEEYQTFECTSNHPSEYFLQEKILPLINELYNLIILKYEAKIKYFEFSIPKKICSCNYIPTNYFKISQNFSSECFSALQSFKCNGRYNYPYKNLFKELIKYSKNIMEIKFENFELLEENLDYMKKLIYSQKRLRNIEFEFLIKQDFSNLFDSLNEKKNLQYIKIFYCSFNKLFPIKILSLCKNLKKLSIESSEIGYDDDLIHYEINPFTKLKSLKIIKSKLFKDVFNQLFSQGSNLERIIIREMDLLNKYSNIIPLICLNCHQLKFLKIGLTEKTFIYLLDILENCNKLQNLIIYDEHYEIENDDYMNIFSSNLIIDHLSFGQVFRRMGKLINHNLKKLYFTSFYYFSEDEFDEFLINCKINGILKYLSINICGDKENILTLLKNYSNAINKNLIIKKWETKNYDGKKERFYHIFVVEFT
;
A
#
# COMPACT_ATOMS: atom_id res chain seq x y z
N MET A 1 23.88 -39.68 19.23
CA MET A 1 23.95 -38.68 18.14
C MET A 1 22.63 -37.92 18.16
N ILE A 2 22.61 -36.72 18.76
CA ILE A 2 21.39 -35.92 18.92
C ILE A 2 21.17 -35.20 17.58
N VAL A 3 20.23 -35.68 16.78
CA VAL A 3 19.68 -34.85 15.69
C VAL A 3 18.74 -33.87 16.38
N ILE A 4 18.81 -32.61 15.96
CA ILE A 4 18.25 -31.47 16.66
C ILE A 4 17.09 -30.91 15.82
N PRO A 5 15.90 -31.55 15.80
CA PRO A 5 14.70 -31.00 15.19
C PRO A 5 14.46 -29.55 15.60
N GLU A 6 14.75 -29.19 16.86
CA GLU A 6 14.58 -27.84 17.37
C GLU A 6 15.54 -26.84 16.71
N ILE A 7 16.77 -27.23 16.36
CA ILE A 7 17.71 -26.37 15.64
C ILE A 7 17.31 -26.25 14.18
N LEU A 8 16.76 -27.30 13.57
CA LEU A 8 16.22 -27.18 12.21
C LEU A 8 15.00 -26.27 12.18
N GLU A 9 14.08 -26.41 13.14
CA GLU A 9 12.96 -25.48 13.31
C GLU A 9 13.46 -24.06 13.59
N MET A 10 14.50 -23.87 14.42
CA MET A 10 15.12 -22.56 14.65
C MET A 10 15.79 -22.02 13.39
N ILE A 11 16.51 -22.84 12.62
CA ILE A 11 17.11 -22.46 11.34
C ILE A 11 15.98 -22.01 10.41
N PHE A 12 14.95 -22.82 10.18
CA PHE A 12 13.81 -22.46 9.32
C PHE A 12 12.99 -21.28 9.86
N TYR A 13 12.89 -21.11 11.17
CA TYR A 13 12.24 -19.98 11.84
C TYR A 13 13.06 -18.69 11.69
N HIS A 14 14.39 -18.76 11.75
CA HIS A 14 15.29 -17.64 11.45
C HIS A 14 15.43 -17.38 9.94
N LEU A 15 15.19 -18.39 9.09
CA LEU A 15 15.07 -18.28 7.64
C LEU A 15 13.75 -17.61 7.19
N TYR A 16 12.84 -17.28 8.11
CA TYR A 16 11.51 -16.73 7.80
C TYR A 16 11.48 -15.21 7.53
N TYR A 17 12.63 -14.52 7.54
CA TYR A 17 12.71 -13.08 7.20
C TYR A 17 12.93 -12.87 5.69
N PRO A 18 12.41 -11.79 5.07
CA PRO A 18 11.76 -11.80 3.74
C PRO A 18 12.69 -11.91 2.50
N ILE A 19 13.93 -12.38 2.67
CA ILE A 19 15.02 -12.25 1.68
C ILE A 19 15.66 -13.62 1.35
N PHE A 20 14.92 -14.73 1.42
CA PHE A 20 15.48 -16.02 0.99
C PHE A 20 15.06 -16.42 -0.41
N HIS A 21 16.07 -16.84 -1.18
CA HIS A 21 15.93 -17.35 -2.53
C HIS A 21 15.33 -18.77 -2.48
N PRO A 22 14.21 -19.03 -3.20
CA PRO A 22 13.59 -20.36 -3.30
C PRO A 22 14.58 -21.51 -3.60
N ASN A 23 15.68 -21.21 -4.31
CA ASN A 23 16.74 -22.15 -4.63
C ASN A 23 17.41 -22.79 -3.40
N PHE A 24 17.56 -22.04 -2.31
CA PHE A 24 18.13 -22.59 -1.07
C PHE A 24 17.19 -23.60 -0.42
N LEU A 25 15.90 -23.26 -0.32
CA LEU A 25 14.87 -24.18 0.20
C LEU A 25 14.73 -25.43 -0.68
N LEU A 26 14.85 -25.30 -2.01
CA LEU A 26 14.88 -26.45 -2.91
C LEU A 26 16.08 -27.35 -2.63
N SER A 27 17.26 -26.77 -2.40
CA SER A 27 18.46 -27.53 -2.02
C SER A 27 18.25 -28.27 -0.69
N CYS A 28 17.68 -27.59 0.32
CA CYS A 28 17.29 -28.22 1.59
C CYS A 28 16.30 -29.38 1.38
N ALA A 29 15.37 -29.25 0.43
CA ALA A 29 14.37 -30.27 0.16
C ALA A 29 14.94 -31.58 -0.41
N LEU A 30 16.19 -31.56 -0.91
CA LEU A 30 16.89 -32.72 -1.44
C LEU A 30 17.78 -33.43 -0.40
N VAL A 31 17.99 -32.84 0.78
CA VAL A 31 18.94 -33.36 1.79
C VAL A 31 18.43 -34.63 2.46
N SER A 32 17.21 -34.60 3.01
CA SER A 32 16.60 -35.72 3.72
C SER A 32 15.08 -35.57 3.80
N ARG A 33 14.34 -36.62 4.15
CA ARG A 33 12.87 -36.55 4.30
C ARG A 33 12.40 -35.50 5.31
N SER A 34 13.13 -35.36 6.43
CA SER A 34 12.80 -34.38 7.48
C SER A 34 13.04 -32.95 6.99
N TRP A 35 14.21 -32.68 6.39
CA TRP A 35 14.51 -31.37 5.79
C TRP A 35 13.54 -31.03 4.66
N SER A 36 13.18 -32.03 3.86
CA SER A 36 12.20 -31.90 2.79
C SER A 36 10.81 -31.53 3.31
N SER A 37 10.31 -32.20 4.34
CA SER A 37 9.01 -31.82 4.95
C SER A 37 9.01 -30.37 5.42
N ASN A 38 10.08 -29.93 6.08
CA ASN A 38 10.19 -28.55 6.56
C ASN A 38 10.30 -27.56 5.40
N ALA A 39 11.26 -27.75 4.49
CA ALA A 39 11.48 -26.86 3.35
C ALA A 39 10.26 -26.77 2.43
N LEU A 40 9.60 -27.90 2.15
CA LEU A 40 8.38 -27.95 1.34
C LEU A 40 7.24 -27.18 2.00
N SER A 41 7.09 -27.22 3.33
CA SER A 41 6.06 -26.43 4.02
C SER A 41 6.21 -24.92 3.80
N PHE A 42 7.44 -24.43 3.61
CA PHE A 42 7.71 -23.04 3.26
C PHE A 42 7.51 -22.76 1.77
N LEU A 43 8.06 -23.62 0.90
CA LEU A 43 7.94 -23.49 -0.56
C LEU A 43 6.47 -23.54 -1.03
N TRP A 44 5.66 -24.41 -0.41
CA TRP A 44 4.25 -24.62 -0.75
C TRP A 44 3.28 -23.77 0.07
N ARG A 45 3.79 -22.86 0.92
CA ARG A 45 2.95 -21.97 1.70
C ARG A 45 2.08 -21.05 0.83
N LYS A 46 2.65 -20.61 -0.30
CA LYS A 46 2.05 -19.73 -1.33
C LYS A 46 2.59 -20.09 -2.73
N PRO A 47 2.16 -21.24 -3.29
CA PRO A 47 2.84 -21.89 -4.41
C PRO A 47 2.93 -21.00 -5.66
N PHE A 48 1.95 -20.14 -5.91
CA PHE A 48 1.85 -19.33 -7.14
C PHE A 48 2.38 -17.89 -7.02
N VAL A 49 3.00 -17.52 -5.90
CA VAL A 49 3.46 -16.13 -5.66
C VAL A 49 4.97 -15.97 -5.86
N HIS A 50 5.74 -17.04 -5.66
CA HIS A 50 7.20 -16.99 -5.65
C HIS A 50 7.87 -17.05 -7.01
N ASN A 51 7.10 -17.16 -8.09
CA ASN A 51 7.65 -17.29 -9.43
C ASN A 51 8.04 -15.89 -9.95
N LYS A 52 9.33 -15.55 -9.82
CA LYS A 52 9.98 -14.42 -10.50
C LYS A 52 11.11 -14.95 -11.38
N GLY A 53 11.40 -14.26 -12.48
CA GLY A 53 12.49 -14.58 -13.41
C GLY A 53 12.04 -15.25 -14.71
N GLU A 54 12.98 -15.81 -15.45
CA GLU A 54 12.70 -16.56 -16.68
C GLU A 54 11.93 -17.87 -16.35
N ASN A 55 11.09 -18.33 -17.27
CA ASN A 55 10.28 -19.56 -17.15
C ASN A 55 9.21 -19.57 -16.04
N ILE A 56 8.69 -18.40 -15.63
CA ILE A 56 7.57 -18.29 -14.67
C ILE A 56 6.39 -19.17 -15.09
N ARG A 57 5.98 -19.07 -16.36
CA ARG A 57 4.87 -19.85 -16.95
C ARG A 57 5.08 -21.36 -16.79
N VAL A 58 6.26 -21.88 -17.18
CA VAL A 58 6.58 -23.32 -17.08
C VAL A 58 6.48 -23.80 -15.63
N LYS A 59 6.97 -23.01 -14.67
CA LYS A 59 6.89 -23.34 -13.24
C LYS A 59 5.45 -23.36 -12.73
N GLN A 60 4.63 -22.39 -13.12
CA GLN A 60 3.20 -22.34 -12.77
C GLN A 60 2.44 -23.55 -13.34
N ILE A 61 2.68 -23.90 -14.60
CA ILE A 61 2.09 -25.08 -15.25
C ILE A 61 2.48 -26.36 -14.50
N GLN A 62 3.77 -26.54 -14.20
CA GLN A 62 4.24 -27.71 -13.46
C GLN A 62 3.64 -27.80 -12.04
N GLN A 63 3.55 -26.67 -11.34
CA GLN A 63 2.88 -26.60 -10.04
C GLN A 63 1.40 -26.96 -10.17
N PHE A 64 0.70 -26.40 -11.17
CA PHE A 64 -0.71 -26.68 -11.39
C PHE A 64 -0.96 -28.16 -11.75
N ARG A 65 -0.08 -28.80 -12.52
CA ARG A 65 -0.12 -30.25 -12.78
C ARG A 65 -0.05 -31.08 -11.48
N ILE A 66 0.69 -30.61 -10.46
CA ILE A 66 0.66 -31.24 -9.13
C ILE A 66 -0.71 -31.05 -8.47
N PHE A 67 -1.36 -29.89 -8.60
CA PHE A 67 -2.72 -29.69 -8.09
C PHE A 67 -3.75 -30.61 -8.75
N LEU A 68 -3.68 -30.79 -10.08
CA LEU A 68 -4.60 -31.68 -10.82
C LEU A 68 -4.59 -33.11 -10.29
N SER A 69 -3.44 -33.57 -9.81
CA SER A 69 -3.30 -34.91 -9.24
C SER A 69 -4.11 -35.14 -7.95
N PHE A 70 -4.52 -34.05 -7.27
CA PHE A 70 -5.39 -34.14 -6.09
C PHE A 70 -6.88 -34.17 -6.45
N LEU A 71 -7.24 -33.86 -7.70
CA LEU A 71 -8.63 -33.77 -8.13
C LEU A 71 -9.24 -35.16 -8.39
N PRO A 72 -10.57 -35.31 -8.19
CA PRO A 72 -11.27 -36.53 -8.52
C PRO A 72 -11.23 -36.85 -10.02
N ASP A 73 -11.02 -38.13 -10.36
CA ASP A 73 -11.00 -38.60 -11.76
C ASP A 73 -12.29 -38.24 -12.50
N GLN A 74 -13.44 -38.28 -11.82
CA GLN A 74 -14.72 -37.90 -12.41
C GLN A 74 -14.71 -36.45 -12.92
N LEU A 75 -14.17 -35.52 -12.12
CA LEU A 75 -14.08 -34.12 -12.50
C LEU A 75 -13.07 -33.93 -13.63
N LEU A 76 -11.90 -34.57 -13.54
CA LEU A 76 -10.91 -34.54 -14.61
C LEU A 76 -11.49 -35.07 -15.93
N ASN A 77 -12.29 -36.12 -15.88
CA ASN A 77 -12.98 -36.66 -17.04
C ASN A 77 -14.02 -35.69 -17.61
N GLN A 78 -14.81 -35.04 -16.75
CA GLN A 78 -15.80 -34.04 -17.14
C GLN A 78 -15.16 -32.86 -17.87
N VAL A 79 -14.02 -32.37 -17.36
CA VAL A 79 -13.32 -31.24 -17.99
C VAL A 79 -12.46 -31.67 -19.20
N GLY A 80 -12.35 -32.96 -19.53
CA GLY A 80 -11.58 -33.46 -20.69
C GLY A 80 -10.09 -33.73 -20.40
N LEU A 81 -9.70 -33.80 -19.12
CA LEU A 81 -8.35 -34.08 -18.63
C LEU A 81 -8.17 -35.55 -18.20
N LYS A 82 -8.76 -36.51 -18.94
CA LYS A 82 -8.72 -37.95 -18.61
C LYS A 82 -7.28 -38.48 -18.43
N ASN A 83 -6.33 -37.95 -19.21
CA ASN A 83 -4.93 -38.35 -19.19
C ASN A 83 -4.19 -37.91 -17.90
N TYR A 84 -4.79 -37.01 -17.13
CA TYR A 84 -4.30 -36.57 -15.82
C TYR A 84 -4.91 -37.36 -14.66
N SER A 85 -5.83 -38.29 -14.96
CA SER A 85 -6.43 -39.21 -13.98
C SER A 85 -5.34 -39.97 -13.23
N ASN A 86 -5.41 -39.91 -11.91
CA ASN A 86 -4.26 -40.16 -11.06
C ASN A 86 -4.17 -41.63 -10.62
N LYS A 87 -4.31 -42.57 -11.56
CA LYS A 87 -4.35 -44.00 -11.22
C LYS A 87 -3.05 -44.54 -10.59
N GLN A 88 -1.94 -43.80 -10.57
CA GLN A 88 -0.64 -44.34 -10.09
C GLN A 88 0.33 -43.40 -9.32
N LYS A 89 0.09 -42.08 -9.15
CA LYS A 89 1.08 -41.23 -8.44
C LYS A 89 0.73 -41.04 -6.96
N LYS A 90 1.36 -41.86 -6.11
CA LYS A 90 1.36 -41.64 -4.65
C LYS A 90 2.37 -40.54 -4.32
N PHE A 91 1.90 -39.34 -3.98
CA PHE A 91 2.78 -38.28 -3.49
C PHE A 91 3.28 -38.61 -2.08
N ASN A 92 4.56 -38.33 -1.85
CA ASN A 92 5.17 -38.50 -0.52
C ASN A 92 4.71 -37.42 0.48
N TYR A 93 4.12 -36.32 -0.01
CA TYR A 93 3.75 -35.17 0.79
C TYR A 93 2.34 -34.70 0.47
N ASN A 94 1.65 -34.21 1.49
CA ASN A 94 0.35 -33.56 1.36
C ASN A 94 0.55 -32.06 1.11
N TYR A 95 0.91 -31.72 -0.13
CA TYR A 95 1.21 -30.34 -0.53
C TYR A 95 0.08 -29.35 -0.21
N LEU A 96 -1.19 -29.79 -0.32
CA LEU A 96 -2.35 -28.92 -0.07
C LEU A 96 -2.44 -28.48 1.40
N SER A 97 -2.05 -29.34 2.35
CA SER A 97 -2.02 -28.98 3.78
C SER A 97 -0.99 -27.90 4.15
N TYR A 98 0.05 -27.73 3.32
CA TYR A 98 1.10 -26.74 3.52
C TYR A 98 0.68 -25.32 3.14
N ILE A 99 -0.39 -25.17 2.36
CA ILE A 99 -0.89 -23.86 1.95
C ILE A 99 -1.36 -23.09 3.19
N LYS A 100 -0.82 -21.89 3.39
CA LYS A 100 -1.26 -20.95 4.45
C LYS A 100 -1.66 -19.59 3.90
N GLU A 101 -1.25 -19.25 2.68
CA GLU A 101 -1.62 -18.00 2.02
C GLU A 101 -2.21 -18.35 0.66
N LEU A 102 -3.48 -18.01 0.48
CA LEU A 102 -4.24 -18.37 -0.70
C LEU A 102 -4.56 -17.12 -1.51
N TYR A 103 -4.11 -17.10 -2.75
CA TYR A 103 -4.30 -16.01 -3.69
C TYR A 103 -5.19 -16.52 -4.83
N TYR A 104 -6.49 -16.22 -4.76
CA TYR A 104 -7.48 -16.82 -5.66
C TYR A 104 -7.17 -16.53 -7.13
N ILE A 105 -6.80 -15.28 -7.43
CA ILE A 105 -6.44 -14.87 -8.79
C ILE A 105 -5.20 -15.58 -9.33
N LYS A 106 -4.21 -15.89 -8.47
CA LYS A 106 -2.98 -16.58 -8.90
C LYS A 106 -3.24 -18.06 -9.19
N LEU A 107 -4.15 -18.69 -8.44
CA LEU A 107 -4.64 -20.03 -8.75
C LEU A 107 -5.40 -20.03 -10.09
N TYR A 108 -6.23 -19.01 -10.32
CA TYR A 108 -6.94 -18.82 -11.58
C TYR A 108 -5.99 -18.63 -12.78
N GLU A 109 -5.05 -17.70 -12.69
CA GLU A 109 -4.04 -17.43 -13.73
C GLU A 109 -3.23 -18.70 -14.03
N SER A 110 -2.81 -19.44 -13.01
CA SER A 110 -2.04 -20.68 -13.22
C SER A 110 -2.87 -21.80 -13.88
N CYS A 111 -4.18 -21.84 -13.62
CA CYS A 111 -5.10 -22.74 -14.33
C CYS A 111 -5.22 -22.36 -15.81
N LEU A 112 -5.35 -21.06 -16.11
CA LEU A 112 -5.39 -20.57 -17.49
C LEU A 112 -4.10 -20.90 -18.23
N GLU A 113 -2.94 -20.60 -17.64
CA GLU A 113 -1.64 -20.89 -18.27
C GLU A 113 -1.44 -22.38 -18.55
N PHE A 114 -1.94 -23.25 -17.66
CA PHE A 114 -1.98 -24.69 -17.89
C PHE A 114 -2.84 -25.04 -19.11
N TRP A 115 -4.05 -24.50 -19.21
CA TRP A 115 -4.93 -24.78 -20.34
C TRP A 115 -4.39 -24.24 -21.66
N GLU A 116 -3.75 -23.07 -21.66
CA GLU A 116 -3.07 -22.56 -22.84
C GLU A 116 -1.97 -23.53 -23.32
N ASP A 117 -1.19 -24.11 -22.41
CA ASP A 117 -0.17 -25.13 -22.75
C ASP A 117 -0.82 -26.40 -23.33
N GLU A 118 -1.89 -26.89 -22.71
CA GLU A 118 -2.59 -28.09 -23.18
C GLU A 118 -3.27 -27.91 -24.53
N ILE A 119 -3.87 -26.75 -24.80
CA ILE A 119 -4.49 -26.44 -26.09
C ILE A 119 -3.43 -26.35 -27.19
N ILE A 120 -2.33 -25.64 -26.94
CA ILE A 120 -1.22 -25.53 -27.89
C ILE A 120 -0.64 -26.92 -28.22
N MET A 121 -0.49 -27.79 -27.22
CA MET A 121 0.07 -29.13 -27.41
C MET A 121 -0.84 -30.09 -28.20
N ARG A 122 -2.13 -29.78 -28.35
CA ARG A 122 -3.09 -30.68 -29.00
C ARG A 122 -3.37 -30.36 -30.47
N ASP A 123 -2.79 -29.29 -31.02
CA ASP A 123 -3.11 -28.78 -32.37
C ASP A 123 -4.63 -28.69 -32.63
N GLU A 124 -5.44 -28.50 -31.58
CA GLU A 124 -6.88 -28.31 -31.70
C GLU A 124 -7.12 -26.88 -32.21
N ILE A 125 -7.06 -26.73 -33.54
CA ILE A 125 -7.36 -25.51 -34.31
C ILE A 125 -8.76 -24.94 -33.98
N ASP A 126 -9.64 -25.74 -33.37
CA ASP A 126 -11.01 -25.36 -33.01
C ASP A 126 -11.14 -24.27 -31.95
N CYS A 127 -10.12 -24.00 -31.13
CA CYS A 127 -10.18 -22.84 -30.23
C CYS A 127 -10.09 -21.50 -30.98
N ARG A 128 -9.55 -21.48 -32.22
CA ARG A 128 -9.57 -20.31 -33.11
C ARG A 128 -10.79 -20.30 -34.03
N ASN A 129 -11.32 -21.47 -34.42
CA ASN A 129 -12.51 -21.55 -35.27
C ASN A 129 -13.84 -21.25 -34.55
N MET A 130 -13.84 -21.07 -33.21
CA MET A 130 -15.00 -20.48 -32.51
C MET A 130 -15.23 -18.99 -32.84
N GLU A 131 -14.35 -18.36 -33.64
CA GLU A 131 -14.55 -17.00 -34.16
C GLU A 131 -15.64 -16.89 -35.25
N GLU A 132 -16.15 -18.00 -35.82
CA GLU A 132 -17.22 -17.95 -36.84
C GLU A 132 -18.61 -17.58 -36.29
N TYR A 133 -18.81 -17.58 -34.97
CA TYR A 133 -20.00 -16.96 -34.35
C TYR A 133 -19.66 -15.58 -33.80
N GLN A 134 -19.41 -14.65 -34.73
CA GLN A 134 -19.20 -13.22 -34.51
C GLN A 134 -20.31 -12.61 -33.63
N THR A 135 -19.97 -12.30 -32.37
CA THR A 135 -20.38 -11.05 -31.73
C THR A 135 -19.25 -10.54 -30.83
N PHE A 136 -18.51 -9.55 -31.33
CA PHE A 136 -17.50 -8.72 -30.66
C PHE A 136 -16.26 -9.46 -30.08
N GLU A 137 -15.24 -9.55 -30.94
CA GLU A 137 -13.88 -10.02 -30.67
C GLU A 137 -13.23 -9.31 -29.47
N CYS A 138 -13.14 -10.05 -28.36
CA CYS A 138 -12.20 -9.75 -27.28
C CYS A 138 -10.82 -10.26 -27.73
N THR A 139 -9.95 -9.39 -28.23
CA THR A 139 -8.57 -9.73 -28.65
C THR A 139 -7.60 -10.03 -27.50
N SER A 140 -8.08 -10.04 -26.25
CA SER A 140 -7.27 -10.41 -25.09
C SER A 140 -7.48 -11.87 -24.73
N ASN A 141 -6.48 -12.52 -24.13
CA ASN A 141 -6.47 -13.91 -23.62
C ASN A 141 -7.54 -14.22 -22.54
N HIS A 142 -8.74 -13.66 -22.63
CA HIS A 142 -9.85 -13.97 -21.75
C HIS A 142 -10.58 -15.22 -22.28
N PRO A 143 -10.77 -16.27 -21.46
CA PRO A 143 -11.51 -17.44 -21.90
C PRO A 143 -12.97 -17.09 -22.23
N SER A 144 -13.58 -17.84 -23.16
CA SER A 144 -15.02 -17.74 -23.41
C SER A 144 -15.82 -18.08 -22.16
N GLU A 145 -17.06 -17.59 -22.05
CA GLU A 145 -17.96 -17.89 -20.93
C GLU A 145 -18.09 -19.40 -20.72
N TYR A 146 -18.34 -20.15 -21.79
CA TYR A 146 -18.43 -21.60 -21.77
C TYR A 146 -17.15 -22.24 -21.23
N PHE A 147 -15.98 -21.85 -21.74
CA PHE A 147 -14.71 -22.42 -21.28
C PHE A 147 -14.44 -22.11 -19.81
N LEU A 148 -14.75 -20.89 -19.37
CA LEU A 148 -14.64 -20.48 -17.98
C LEU A 148 -15.54 -21.33 -17.07
N GLN A 149 -16.81 -21.50 -17.44
CA GLN A 149 -17.79 -22.24 -16.64
C GLN A 149 -17.54 -23.75 -16.63
N GLU A 150 -17.20 -24.34 -17.78
CA GLU A 150 -17.13 -25.79 -17.94
C GLU A 150 -15.74 -26.37 -17.67
N LYS A 151 -14.68 -25.56 -17.81
CA LYS A 151 -13.29 -26.04 -17.67
C LYS A 151 -12.59 -25.44 -16.46
N ILE A 152 -12.59 -24.11 -16.35
CA ILE A 152 -11.74 -23.40 -15.38
C ILE A 152 -12.34 -23.40 -13.97
N LEU A 153 -13.58 -22.92 -13.82
CA LEU A 153 -14.22 -22.80 -12.51
C LEU A 153 -14.44 -24.13 -11.79
N PRO A 154 -14.80 -25.25 -12.45
CA PRO A 154 -14.97 -26.53 -11.77
C PRO A 154 -13.66 -27.00 -11.14
N LEU A 155 -12.52 -26.85 -11.85
CA LEU A 155 -11.20 -27.20 -11.33
C LEU A 155 -10.83 -26.32 -10.14
N ILE A 156 -10.97 -25.00 -10.26
CA ILE A 156 -10.57 -24.07 -9.21
C ILE A 156 -11.43 -24.25 -7.96
N ASN A 157 -12.76 -24.34 -8.11
CA ASN A 157 -13.67 -24.55 -6.98
C ASN A 157 -13.40 -25.88 -6.28
N GLU A 158 -13.13 -26.96 -7.02
CA GLU A 158 -12.80 -28.25 -6.40
C GLU A 158 -11.43 -28.23 -5.71
N LEU A 159 -10.41 -27.63 -6.33
CA LEU A 159 -9.11 -27.46 -5.67
C LEU A 159 -9.25 -26.65 -4.38
N TYR A 160 -10.02 -25.58 -4.42
CA TYR A 160 -10.33 -24.77 -3.25
C TYR A 160 -11.01 -25.60 -2.16
N ASN A 161 -12.05 -26.36 -2.52
CA ASN A 161 -12.73 -27.28 -1.61
C ASN A 161 -11.77 -28.32 -1.03
N LEU A 162 -10.87 -28.90 -1.81
CA LEU A 162 -9.90 -29.88 -1.32
C LEU A 162 -8.91 -29.27 -0.32
N ILE A 163 -8.32 -28.11 -0.67
CA ILE A 163 -7.39 -27.38 0.20
C ILE A 163 -8.04 -27.15 1.56
N ILE A 164 -9.31 -26.75 1.53
CA ILE A 164 -9.99 -26.29 2.73
C ILE A 164 -10.66 -27.41 3.53
N LEU A 165 -11.40 -28.30 2.87
CA LEU A 165 -12.22 -29.32 3.50
C LEU A 165 -11.45 -30.60 3.79
N LYS A 166 -10.69 -31.09 2.80
CA LYS A 166 -10.06 -32.41 2.89
C LYS A 166 -8.72 -32.38 3.60
N TYR A 167 -7.97 -31.30 3.41
CA TYR A 167 -6.60 -31.19 3.90
C TYR A 167 -6.43 -30.20 5.06
N GLU A 168 -7.55 -29.65 5.56
CA GLU A 168 -7.62 -28.79 6.75
C GLU A 168 -6.54 -27.70 6.75
N ALA A 169 -6.29 -27.11 5.58
CA ALA A 169 -5.30 -26.07 5.46
C ALA A 169 -5.71 -24.88 6.35
N LYS A 170 -4.95 -24.66 7.42
CA LYS A 170 -5.11 -23.49 8.31
C LYS A 170 -4.69 -22.20 7.57
N ILE A 171 -5.54 -21.71 6.68
CA ILE A 171 -5.30 -20.50 5.89
C ILE A 171 -5.19 -19.31 6.83
N LYS A 172 -4.04 -18.64 6.81
CA LYS A 172 -3.74 -17.44 7.59
C LYS A 172 -3.97 -16.16 6.78
N TYR A 173 -3.76 -16.22 5.47
CA TYR A 173 -3.96 -15.11 4.54
C TYR A 173 -4.83 -15.55 3.37
N PHE A 174 -5.85 -14.77 3.05
CA PHE A 174 -6.69 -15.01 1.89
C PHE A 174 -6.85 -13.72 1.08
N GLU A 175 -6.38 -13.75 -0.17
CA GLU A 175 -6.63 -12.70 -1.16
C GLU A 175 -7.63 -13.22 -2.19
N PHE A 176 -8.84 -12.68 -2.13
CA PHE A 176 -9.83 -12.85 -3.18
C PHE A 176 -9.69 -11.71 -4.18
N SER A 177 -9.57 -12.02 -5.45
CA SER A 177 -9.48 -11.01 -6.50
C SER A 177 -10.13 -11.55 -7.75
N ILE A 178 -10.80 -10.66 -8.45
CA ILE A 178 -11.40 -10.95 -9.74
C ILE A 178 -10.41 -10.51 -10.83
N PRO A 179 -10.27 -11.27 -11.94
CA PRO A 179 -9.40 -10.88 -13.05
C PRO A 179 -9.76 -9.47 -13.54
N LYS A 180 -8.73 -8.63 -13.70
CA LYS A 180 -8.90 -7.29 -14.24
C LYS A 180 -9.49 -7.37 -15.65
N LYS A 181 -10.25 -6.36 -16.02
CA LYS A 181 -10.80 -6.22 -17.37
C LYS A 181 -9.64 -6.01 -18.36
N ILE A 182 -9.27 -7.06 -19.09
CA ILE A 182 -8.27 -6.95 -20.18
C ILE A 182 -8.98 -6.69 -21.53
N CYS A 183 -10.27 -7.02 -21.64
CA CYS A 183 -11.08 -6.65 -22.79
C CYS A 183 -12.51 -6.23 -22.41
N SER A 184 -13.28 -5.82 -23.43
CA SER A 184 -14.66 -5.37 -23.32
C SER A 184 -15.62 -6.41 -22.70
N CYS A 185 -15.28 -7.70 -22.69
CA CYS A 185 -16.13 -8.72 -22.07
C CYS A 185 -16.22 -8.50 -20.54
N ASN A 186 -17.41 -8.10 -20.09
CA ASN A 186 -17.69 -7.90 -18.66
C ASN A 186 -18.05 -9.20 -17.93
N TYR A 187 -17.87 -10.33 -18.60
CA TYR A 187 -18.42 -11.58 -18.11
C TYR A 187 -17.57 -12.20 -17.00
N ILE A 188 -18.13 -12.18 -15.79
CA ILE A 188 -17.70 -13.02 -14.67
C ILE A 188 -18.92 -13.74 -14.15
N PRO A 189 -18.92 -15.08 -14.17
CA PRO A 189 -20.03 -15.87 -13.66
C PRO A 189 -20.34 -15.50 -12.21
N THR A 190 -21.62 -15.44 -11.84
CA THR A 190 -22.03 -15.22 -10.44
C THR A 190 -21.54 -16.35 -9.51
N ASN A 191 -21.20 -17.52 -10.08
CA ASN A 191 -20.57 -18.65 -9.41
C ASN A 191 -19.04 -18.66 -9.53
N TYR A 192 -18.39 -17.54 -9.89
CA TYR A 192 -16.92 -17.42 -9.97
C TYR A 192 -16.24 -17.86 -8.68
N PHE A 193 -16.93 -17.70 -7.55
CA PHE A 193 -16.56 -18.29 -6.28
C PHE A 193 -17.72 -19.11 -5.72
N LYS A 194 -17.55 -20.43 -5.62
CA LYS A 194 -18.55 -21.32 -5.02
C LYS A 194 -17.91 -22.25 -4.00
N ILE A 195 -18.39 -22.11 -2.78
CA ILE A 195 -18.11 -22.99 -1.65
C ILE A 195 -19.19 -24.09 -1.63
N SER A 196 -18.81 -25.37 -1.65
CA SER A 196 -19.75 -26.51 -1.54
C SER A 196 -20.49 -26.51 -0.19
N GLN A 197 -21.72 -27.00 -0.10
CA GLN A 197 -22.57 -26.77 1.09
C GLN A 197 -22.18 -27.51 2.40
N ASN A 198 -21.12 -28.34 2.41
CA ASN A 198 -20.75 -29.21 3.55
C ASN A 198 -19.42 -28.81 4.22
N PHE A 199 -19.29 -27.57 4.72
CA PHE A 199 -18.06 -27.12 5.39
C PHE A 199 -17.99 -27.58 6.85
N SER A 200 -16.82 -28.09 7.24
CA SER A 200 -16.44 -28.13 8.65
C SER A 200 -16.20 -26.70 9.15
N SER A 201 -16.54 -26.43 10.41
CA SER A 201 -16.59 -25.09 10.99
C SER A 201 -15.23 -24.38 11.14
N GLU A 202 -14.12 -25.02 10.78
CA GLU A 202 -12.77 -24.63 11.22
C GLU A 202 -11.91 -23.96 10.15
N CYS A 203 -12.31 -24.01 8.89
CA CYS A 203 -11.46 -23.65 7.74
C CYS A 203 -10.88 -22.23 7.78
N PHE A 204 -11.70 -21.23 8.09
CA PHE A 204 -11.25 -19.84 8.25
C PHE A 204 -11.04 -19.42 9.70
N SER A 205 -11.11 -20.35 10.65
CA SER A 205 -10.89 -20.02 12.07
C SER A 205 -9.48 -19.49 12.32
N ALA A 206 -8.52 -19.93 11.50
CA ALA A 206 -7.12 -19.51 11.51
C ALA A 206 -6.85 -18.25 10.67
N LEU A 207 -7.85 -17.69 9.96
CA LEU A 207 -7.66 -16.56 9.07
C LEU A 207 -7.30 -15.30 9.86
N GLN A 208 -6.16 -14.71 9.52
CA GLN A 208 -5.59 -13.55 10.19
C GLN A 208 -5.65 -12.29 9.32
N SER A 209 -5.55 -12.44 8.01
CA SER A 209 -5.56 -11.32 7.07
C SER A 209 -6.41 -11.69 5.86
N PHE A 210 -7.32 -10.78 5.52
CA PHE A 210 -8.22 -10.92 4.38
C PHE A 210 -8.07 -9.71 3.48
N LYS A 211 -7.78 -9.97 2.22
CA LYS A 211 -7.75 -8.97 1.17
C LYS A 211 -8.80 -9.33 0.13
N CYS A 212 -9.58 -8.35 -0.26
CA CYS A 212 -10.54 -8.50 -1.33
C CYS A 212 -10.28 -7.38 -2.35
N ASN A 213 -10.05 -7.75 -3.60
CA ASN A 213 -9.89 -6.83 -4.71
C ASN A 213 -11.11 -7.00 -5.60
N GLY A 214 -12.03 -6.05 -5.46
CA GLY A 214 -13.30 -6.04 -6.13
C GLY A 214 -13.19 -5.73 -7.61
N ARG A 215 -14.29 -6.05 -8.29
CA ARG A 215 -14.71 -5.56 -9.59
C ARG A 215 -16.15 -5.08 -9.47
N TYR A 216 -16.47 -4.10 -10.30
CA TYR A 216 -17.79 -3.52 -10.52
C TYR A 216 -18.88 -4.60 -10.65
N ASN A 217 -20.04 -4.39 -10.01
CA ASN A 217 -21.24 -5.25 -10.09
C ASN A 217 -21.14 -6.73 -9.70
N TYR A 218 -20.05 -7.21 -9.10
CA TYR A 218 -19.99 -8.62 -8.66
C TYR A 218 -20.67 -8.84 -7.28
N PRO A 219 -21.48 -9.90 -7.10
CA PRO A 219 -22.12 -10.20 -5.82
C PRO A 219 -21.18 -10.98 -4.87
N TYR A 220 -20.51 -10.29 -3.93
CA TYR A 220 -19.60 -10.90 -2.94
C TYR A 220 -20.33 -11.52 -1.74
N LYS A 221 -21.66 -11.46 -1.73
CA LYS A 221 -22.54 -11.96 -0.66
C LYS A 221 -22.14 -13.33 -0.13
N ASN A 222 -21.91 -14.30 -1.01
CA ASN A 222 -21.57 -15.67 -0.60
C ASN A 222 -20.20 -15.74 0.07
N LEU A 223 -19.19 -15.08 -0.51
CA LEU A 223 -17.86 -14.99 0.08
C LEU A 223 -17.91 -14.39 1.49
N PHE A 224 -18.59 -13.25 1.65
CA PHE A 224 -18.67 -12.59 2.94
C PHE A 224 -19.49 -13.38 3.96
N LYS A 225 -20.57 -14.06 3.57
CA LYS A 225 -21.34 -14.95 4.46
C LYS A 225 -20.45 -16.02 5.09
N GLU A 226 -19.62 -16.67 4.29
CA GLU A 226 -18.72 -17.74 4.77
C GLU A 226 -17.63 -17.18 5.69
N LEU A 227 -17.05 -16.03 5.30
CA LEU A 227 -16.06 -15.35 6.15
C LEU A 227 -16.67 -14.89 7.48
N ILE A 228 -17.88 -14.31 7.48
CA ILE A 228 -18.61 -13.94 8.70
C ILE A 228 -18.85 -15.17 9.56
N LYS A 229 -19.25 -16.30 8.96
CA LYS A 229 -19.59 -17.52 9.69
C LYS A 229 -18.38 -18.10 10.42
N TYR A 230 -17.25 -18.24 9.73
CA TYR A 230 -16.10 -19.00 10.23
C TYR A 230 -14.90 -18.16 10.69
N SER A 231 -14.81 -16.90 10.28
CA SER A 231 -13.69 -16.01 10.61
C SER A 231 -14.12 -15.00 11.67
N LYS A 232 -13.67 -15.19 12.91
CA LYS A 232 -13.98 -14.26 14.03
C LYS A 232 -12.76 -13.47 14.52
N ASN A 233 -11.58 -13.80 13.98
CA ASN A 233 -10.28 -13.39 14.50
C ASN A 233 -9.40 -12.71 13.45
N ILE A 234 -9.98 -12.24 12.34
CA ILE A 234 -9.22 -11.50 11.33
C ILE A 234 -8.65 -10.24 11.98
N MET A 235 -7.34 -10.04 11.83
CA MET A 235 -6.59 -8.90 12.33
C MET A 235 -6.43 -7.79 11.29
N GLU A 236 -6.49 -8.13 10.01
CA GLU A 236 -6.31 -7.21 8.90
C GLU A 236 -7.36 -7.45 7.83
N ILE A 237 -8.07 -6.39 7.44
CA ILE A 237 -9.00 -6.41 6.32
C ILE A 237 -8.60 -5.33 5.33
N LYS A 238 -8.44 -5.70 4.07
CA LYS A 238 -8.20 -4.77 2.98
C LYS A 238 -9.25 -4.95 1.88
N PHE A 239 -9.91 -3.85 1.53
CA PHE A 239 -10.83 -3.78 0.40
C PHE A 239 -10.28 -2.85 -0.66
N GLU A 240 -10.01 -3.38 -1.85
CA GLU A 240 -9.51 -2.66 -3.02
C GLU A 240 -10.57 -2.67 -4.14
N ASN A 241 -10.67 -1.58 -4.92
CA ASN A 241 -11.37 -1.54 -6.21
C ASN A 241 -12.84 -1.99 -6.22
N PHE A 242 -13.58 -1.79 -5.13
CA PHE A 242 -15.02 -2.10 -5.06
C PHE A 242 -15.92 -1.02 -5.63
N GLU A 243 -17.07 -1.48 -6.12
CA GLU A 243 -18.28 -0.70 -6.15
C GLU A 243 -19.28 -1.21 -5.11
N LEU A 244 -19.93 -0.28 -4.44
CA LEU A 244 -20.95 -0.49 -3.43
C LEU A 244 -22.29 -0.82 -4.10
N LEU A 245 -22.50 -2.11 -4.35
CA LEU A 245 -23.87 -2.64 -4.32
C LEU A 245 -24.33 -2.62 -2.86
N GLU A 246 -25.54 -2.13 -2.58
CA GLU A 246 -26.08 -2.02 -1.21
C GLU A 246 -25.99 -3.35 -0.44
N GLU A 247 -26.26 -4.47 -1.13
CA GLU A 247 -26.11 -5.80 -0.53
C GLU A 247 -24.67 -6.07 -0.07
N ASN A 248 -23.68 -5.77 -0.90
CA ASN A 248 -22.27 -6.01 -0.56
C ASN A 248 -21.86 -5.16 0.66
N LEU A 249 -22.33 -3.92 0.75
CA LEU A 249 -22.04 -3.02 1.87
C LEU A 249 -22.50 -3.61 3.21
N ASP A 250 -23.73 -4.13 3.28
CA ASP A 250 -24.26 -4.76 4.50
C ASP A 250 -23.42 -5.95 4.96
N TYR A 251 -23.01 -6.83 4.03
CA TYR A 251 -22.13 -7.95 4.37
C TYR A 251 -20.71 -7.50 4.75
N MET A 252 -20.16 -6.45 4.14
CA MET A 252 -18.88 -5.88 4.56
C MET A 252 -18.95 -5.34 5.99
N LYS A 253 -20.01 -4.60 6.34
CA LYS A 253 -20.27 -4.14 7.72
C LYS A 253 -20.33 -5.31 8.69
N LYS A 254 -21.11 -6.35 8.37
CA LYS A 254 -21.23 -7.56 9.21
C LYS A 254 -19.90 -8.29 9.36
N LEU A 255 -19.10 -8.36 8.29
CA LEU A 255 -17.76 -8.95 8.34
C LEU A 255 -16.88 -8.18 9.32
N ILE A 256 -16.75 -6.87 9.16
CA ILE A 256 -15.96 -6.01 10.06
C ILE A 256 -16.48 -6.12 11.50
N TYR A 257 -17.78 -6.00 11.71
CA TYR A 257 -18.41 -6.07 13.02
C TYR A 257 -18.14 -7.40 13.73
N SER A 258 -18.15 -8.53 13.00
CA SER A 258 -17.89 -9.85 13.58
C SER A 258 -16.42 -10.11 13.99
N GLN A 259 -15.47 -9.25 13.60
CA GLN A 259 -14.06 -9.43 13.95
C GLN A 259 -13.70 -8.85 15.32
N LYS A 260 -13.28 -9.71 16.25
CA LYS A 260 -12.89 -9.30 17.62
C LYS A 260 -11.45 -8.78 17.72
N ARG A 261 -10.58 -9.24 16.80
CA ARG A 261 -9.13 -8.97 16.83
C ARG A 261 -8.65 -7.99 15.77
N LEU A 262 -9.58 -7.28 15.12
CA LEU A 262 -9.27 -6.38 14.02
C LEU A 262 -8.34 -5.24 14.48
N ARG A 263 -7.20 -5.12 13.81
CA ARG A 263 -6.13 -4.14 14.09
C ARG A 263 -5.89 -3.19 12.93
N ASN A 264 -6.03 -3.68 11.70
CA ASN A 264 -5.73 -2.93 10.48
C ASN A 264 -6.92 -2.98 9.53
N ILE A 265 -7.29 -1.84 8.99
CA ILE A 265 -8.32 -1.76 7.93
C ILE A 265 -7.82 -0.82 6.84
N GLU A 266 -7.93 -1.27 5.60
CA GLU A 266 -7.62 -0.45 4.43
C GLU A 266 -8.80 -0.46 3.46
N PHE A 267 -9.21 0.74 3.05
CA PHE A 267 -10.21 0.99 2.03
C PHE A 267 -9.54 1.75 0.88
N GLU A 268 -9.49 1.15 -0.31
CA GLU A 268 -8.75 1.69 -1.47
C GLU A 268 -9.58 1.51 -2.75
N PHE A 269 -10.33 2.54 -3.13
CA PHE A 269 -11.29 2.44 -4.23
C PHE A 269 -10.80 3.12 -5.51
N LEU A 270 -11.37 2.73 -6.66
CA LEU A 270 -11.10 3.37 -7.96
C LEU A 270 -12.12 4.44 -8.30
N ILE A 271 -13.32 4.34 -7.73
CA ILE A 271 -14.42 5.25 -7.97
C ILE A 271 -14.84 5.78 -6.61
N LYS A 272 -14.89 7.10 -6.54
CA LYS A 272 -15.23 7.84 -5.33
C LYS A 272 -16.71 7.60 -5.00
N GLN A 273 -16.97 6.87 -3.92
CA GLN A 273 -18.32 6.49 -3.48
C GLN A 273 -18.52 6.83 -2.00
N ASP A 274 -19.78 6.92 -1.55
CA ASP A 274 -20.11 7.20 -0.15
C ASP A 274 -19.97 5.96 0.73
N PHE A 275 -18.93 5.95 1.58
CA PHE A 275 -18.67 4.85 2.52
C PHE A 275 -19.07 5.19 3.96
N SER A 276 -19.72 6.32 4.24
CA SER A 276 -19.99 6.75 5.62
C SER A 276 -20.65 5.65 6.46
N ASN A 277 -21.65 4.98 5.88
CA ASN A 277 -22.37 3.86 6.47
C ASN A 277 -21.45 2.69 6.91
N LEU A 278 -20.32 2.44 6.24
CA LEU A 278 -19.41 1.34 6.56
C LEU A 278 -18.71 1.57 7.91
N PHE A 279 -18.44 2.82 8.24
CA PHE A 279 -17.67 3.18 9.43
C PHE A 279 -18.43 2.91 10.73
N ASP A 280 -19.76 2.86 10.70
CA ASP A 280 -20.56 2.47 11.88
C ASP A 280 -20.13 1.10 12.43
N SER A 281 -19.67 0.19 11.57
CA SER A 281 -19.17 -1.13 11.96
C SER A 281 -17.81 -1.09 12.70
N LEU A 282 -17.13 0.06 12.67
CA LEU A 282 -15.91 0.33 13.42
C LEU A 282 -16.16 0.86 14.82
N ASN A 283 -17.41 1.25 15.11
CA ASN A 283 -17.77 1.60 16.46
C ASN A 283 -17.41 0.42 17.38
N GLU A 284 -16.85 0.73 18.54
CA GLU A 284 -16.40 -0.26 19.54
C GLU A 284 -15.20 -1.15 19.17
N LYS A 285 -14.50 -0.91 18.03
CA LYS A 285 -13.28 -1.65 17.68
C LYS A 285 -12.07 -1.21 18.50
N LYS A 286 -12.06 -1.61 19.77
CA LYS A 286 -11.00 -1.28 20.74
C LYS A 286 -9.61 -1.72 20.29
N ASN A 287 -9.47 -2.74 19.45
CA ASN A 287 -8.17 -3.26 19.00
C ASN A 287 -7.62 -2.57 17.75
N LEU A 288 -8.39 -1.68 17.11
CA LEU A 288 -8.02 -1.05 15.86
C LEU A 288 -6.84 -0.08 16.06
N GLN A 289 -5.79 -0.24 15.26
CA GLN A 289 -4.52 0.50 15.35
C GLN A 289 -4.18 1.25 14.07
N TYR A 290 -4.65 0.78 12.92
CA TYR A 290 -4.37 1.39 11.63
C TYR A 290 -5.61 1.44 10.75
N ILE A 291 -5.84 2.60 10.15
CA ILE A 291 -6.88 2.83 9.15
C ILE A 291 -6.26 3.57 7.96
N LYS A 292 -6.51 3.06 6.75
CA LYS A 292 -6.26 3.75 5.48
C LYS A 292 -7.58 3.95 4.75
N ILE A 293 -7.80 5.17 4.29
CA ILE A 293 -8.93 5.60 3.48
C ILE A 293 -8.33 6.20 2.21
N PHE A 294 -8.58 5.59 1.06
CA PHE A 294 -8.08 6.06 -0.22
C PHE A 294 -9.24 6.14 -1.22
N TYR A 295 -9.41 7.32 -1.80
CA TYR A 295 -10.40 7.60 -2.84
C TYR A 295 -11.86 7.39 -2.39
N CYS A 296 -12.20 7.82 -1.17
CA CYS A 296 -13.57 7.76 -0.65
C CYS A 296 -14.29 9.12 -0.75
N SER A 297 -15.60 9.09 -1.02
CA SER A 297 -16.51 10.20 -0.68
C SER A 297 -17.13 9.94 0.68
N PHE A 298 -17.44 11.01 1.40
CA PHE A 298 -18.30 10.95 2.57
C PHE A 298 -19.40 11.97 2.33
N ASN A 299 -20.57 11.51 1.89
CA ASN A 299 -21.68 12.43 1.65
C ASN A 299 -22.36 12.81 2.97
N LYS A 300 -22.25 11.91 3.97
CA LYS A 300 -22.64 12.17 5.35
C LYS A 300 -21.43 12.52 6.21
N LEU A 301 -21.70 13.01 7.42
CA LEU A 301 -20.79 13.18 8.55
C LEU A 301 -19.51 12.34 8.43
N PHE A 302 -18.36 13.02 8.38
CA PHE A 302 -17.08 12.34 8.31
C PHE A 302 -16.96 11.34 9.47
N PRO A 303 -16.51 10.09 9.25
CA PRO A 303 -16.40 9.09 10.30
C PRO A 303 -15.41 9.45 11.42
N ILE A 304 -14.80 10.64 11.45
CA ILE A 304 -13.88 11.06 12.52
C ILE A 304 -14.44 10.86 13.91
N LYS A 305 -15.75 11.08 14.11
CA LYS A 305 -16.39 10.81 15.40
C LYS A 305 -16.21 9.34 15.77
N ILE A 306 -16.53 8.43 14.87
CA ILE A 306 -16.35 6.99 15.08
C ILE A 306 -14.87 6.62 15.21
N LEU A 307 -14.00 7.21 14.39
CA LEU A 307 -12.56 6.99 14.47
C LEU A 307 -11.98 7.46 15.81
N SER A 308 -12.50 8.54 16.39
CA SER A 308 -12.09 9.04 17.71
C SER A 308 -12.44 8.08 18.84
N LEU A 309 -13.49 7.26 18.67
CA LEU A 309 -13.85 6.21 19.63
C LEU A 309 -12.88 5.02 19.59
N CYS A 310 -12.07 4.89 18.54
CA CYS A 310 -11.05 3.87 18.41
C CYS A 310 -9.81 4.22 19.25
N LYS A 311 -9.91 4.08 20.58
CA LYS A 311 -8.90 4.50 21.58
C LYS A 311 -7.48 3.97 21.38
N ASN A 312 -7.29 2.94 20.54
CA ASN A 312 -5.97 2.37 20.23
C ASN A 312 -5.46 2.71 18.82
N LEU A 313 -6.13 3.60 18.09
CA LEU A 313 -5.73 4.04 16.77
C LEU A 313 -4.38 4.76 16.84
N LYS A 314 -3.36 4.20 16.19
CA LYS A 314 -1.99 4.72 16.16
C LYS A 314 -1.64 5.35 14.83
N LYS A 315 -2.30 4.94 13.75
CA LYS A 315 -2.01 5.38 12.38
C LYS A 315 -3.30 5.66 11.64
N LEU A 316 -3.41 6.85 11.05
CA LEU A 316 -4.52 7.25 10.19
C LEU A 316 -3.96 7.78 8.87
N SER A 317 -4.45 7.25 7.76
CA SER A 317 -4.11 7.68 6.41
C SER A 317 -5.38 8.01 5.64
N ILE A 318 -5.49 9.24 5.14
CA ILE A 318 -6.62 9.71 4.32
C ILE A 318 -6.03 10.28 3.03
N GLU A 319 -6.38 9.68 1.91
CA GLU A 319 -5.73 9.98 0.63
C GLU A 319 -6.79 10.13 -0.46
N SER A 320 -6.66 11.17 -1.28
CA SER A 320 -7.54 11.46 -2.42
C SER A 320 -9.04 11.38 -2.08
N SER A 321 -9.42 11.74 -0.85
CA SER A 321 -10.79 11.56 -0.33
C SER A 321 -11.45 12.91 -0.10
N GLU A 322 -12.75 13.00 -0.31
CA GLU A 322 -13.49 14.25 -0.06
C GLU A 322 -14.65 14.00 0.89
N ILE A 323 -14.91 15.00 1.72
CA ILE A 323 -16.01 15.01 2.66
C ILE A 323 -16.96 16.11 2.20
N GLY A 324 -18.22 15.74 1.97
CA GLY A 324 -19.30 16.66 1.66
C GLY A 324 -19.56 17.59 2.84
N TYR A 325 -20.00 18.81 2.53
CA TYR A 325 -20.34 19.83 3.52
C TYR A 325 -21.71 19.53 4.12
N ASP A 326 -21.81 19.43 5.43
CA ASP A 326 -23.07 19.24 6.16
C ASP A 326 -23.08 20.28 7.29
N ASP A 327 -23.92 21.31 7.18
CA ASP A 327 -23.96 22.44 8.11
C ASP A 327 -24.28 22.01 9.56
N ASP A 328 -24.92 20.86 9.73
CA ASP A 328 -25.32 20.32 11.04
C ASP A 328 -24.13 19.75 11.85
N LEU A 329 -22.91 19.75 11.29
CA LEU A 329 -21.70 19.20 11.90
C LEU A 329 -21.12 20.01 13.07
N ILE A 330 -21.53 21.27 13.23
CA ILE A 330 -20.88 22.25 14.13
C ILE A 330 -20.99 21.85 15.63
N HIS A 331 -21.85 20.88 15.97
CA HIS A 331 -22.16 20.57 17.38
C HIS A 331 -21.65 19.23 17.91
N TYR A 332 -20.84 18.47 17.16
CA TYR A 332 -20.38 17.17 17.65
C TYR A 332 -19.08 17.25 18.45
N GLU A 333 -19.15 16.84 19.72
CA GLU A 333 -17.97 16.54 20.52
C GLU A 333 -17.21 15.35 19.92
N ILE A 334 -16.03 15.61 19.37
CA ILE A 334 -15.09 14.60 18.89
C ILE A 334 -14.06 14.40 19.99
N ASN A 335 -13.78 13.15 20.34
CA ASN A 335 -12.76 12.86 21.34
C ASN A 335 -11.34 13.10 20.77
N PRO A 336 -10.39 13.62 21.56
CA PRO A 336 -9.00 13.73 21.15
C PRO A 336 -8.38 12.37 20.79
N PHE A 337 -7.56 12.35 19.74
CA PHE A 337 -6.84 11.17 19.26
C PHE A 337 -5.58 10.88 20.09
N THR A 338 -5.76 10.58 21.37
CA THR A 338 -4.65 10.50 22.36
C THR A 338 -3.58 9.46 22.05
N LYS A 339 -3.84 8.41 21.25
CA LYS A 339 -2.82 7.39 20.89
C LYS A 339 -2.31 7.50 19.45
N LEU A 340 -2.79 8.47 18.68
CA LEU A 340 -2.41 8.63 17.28
C LEU A 340 -0.97 9.13 17.19
N LYS A 341 -0.12 8.33 16.54
CA LYS A 341 1.32 8.60 16.36
C LYS A 341 1.67 9.00 14.93
N SER A 342 0.88 8.56 13.96
CA SER A 342 1.12 8.84 12.55
C SER A 342 -0.16 9.31 11.88
N LEU A 343 -0.07 10.47 11.23
CA LEU A 343 -1.14 11.04 10.41
C LEU A 343 -0.62 11.27 9.00
N LYS A 344 -1.38 10.81 7.99
CA LYS A 344 -1.11 11.05 6.58
C LYS A 344 -2.38 11.57 5.92
N ILE A 345 -2.30 12.73 5.29
CA ILE A 345 -3.39 13.36 4.55
C ILE A 345 -2.83 13.81 3.20
N ILE A 346 -3.36 13.30 2.09
CA ILE A 346 -2.89 13.64 0.73
C ILE A 346 -4.08 13.93 -0.17
N LYS A 347 -4.05 15.02 -0.94
CA LYS A 347 -5.06 15.36 -1.96
C LYS A 347 -6.51 15.22 -1.45
N SER A 348 -6.73 15.57 -0.18
CA SER A 348 -7.99 15.29 0.51
C SER A 348 -8.68 16.57 0.97
N LYS A 349 -10.00 16.64 0.81
CA LYS A 349 -10.82 17.76 1.23
C LYS A 349 -11.50 17.41 2.56
N LEU A 350 -10.97 17.93 3.66
CA LEU A 350 -11.54 17.78 5.00
C LEU A 350 -12.15 19.08 5.53
N PHE A 351 -12.98 18.99 6.56
CA PHE A 351 -13.45 20.17 7.30
C PHE A 351 -12.36 20.75 8.19
N LYS A 352 -12.36 22.07 8.38
CA LYS A 352 -11.37 22.79 9.17
C LYS A 352 -11.33 22.30 10.63
N ASP A 353 -12.49 22.04 11.22
CA ASP A 353 -12.61 21.65 12.63
C ASP A 353 -12.09 20.23 12.92
N VAL A 354 -12.05 19.37 11.91
CA VAL A 354 -11.44 18.03 12.04
C VAL A 354 -9.96 18.15 12.42
N PHE A 355 -9.26 19.20 11.95
CA PHE A 355 -7.86 19.41 12.27
C PHE A 355 -7.65 19.84 13.73
N ASN A 356 -8.57 20.62 14.30
CA ASN A 356 -8.50 20.98 15.73
C ASN A 356 -8.50 19.72 16.61
N GLN A 357 -9.18 18.66 16.17
CA GLN A 357 -9.28 17.39 16.89
C GLN A 357 -8.08 16.47 16.64
N LEU A 358 -7.62 16.39 15.38
CA LEU A 358 -6.43 15.63 15.01
C LEU A 358 -5.14 16.21 15.62
N PHE A 359 -5.06 17.52 15.75
CA PHE A 359 -3.96 18.28 16.35
C PHE A 359 -4.38 18.89 17.69
N SER A 360 -5.16 18.16 18.49
CA SER A 360 -5.61 18.62 19.80
C SER A 360 -4.47 18.78 20.81
N GLN A 361 -4.68 19.57 21.87
CA GLN A 361 -3.72 19.76 22.94
C GLN A 361 -3.26 18.41 23.53
N GLY A 362 -1.96 18.21 23.66
CA GLY A 362 -1.38 16.95 24.13
C GLY A 362 -1.31 15.84 23.07
N SER A 363 -1.36 16.20 21.79
CA SER A 363 -1.18 15.26 20.68
C SER A 363 0.12 14.47 20.79
N ASN A 364 0.03 13.15 20.55
CA ASN A 364 1.17 12.23 20.56
C ASN A 364 1.70 11.95 19.14
N LEU A 365 1.40 12.83 18.17
CA LEU A 365 1.85 12.69 16.79
C LEU A 365 3.38 12.77 16.71
N GLU A 366 3.97 11.69 16.19
CA GLU A 366 5.41 11.58 15.92
C GLU A 366 5.70 11.73 14.42
N ARG A 367 4.71 11.46 13.56
CA ARG A 367 4.85 11.50 12.09
C ARG A 367 3.64 12.16 11.45
N ILE A 368 3.88 13.23 10.69
CA ILE A 368 2.85 13.93 9.90
C ILE A 368 3.28 13.95 8.44
N ILE A 369 2.35 13.61 7.54
CA ILE A 369 2.50 13.76 6.09
C ILE A 369 1.26 14.50 5.59
N ILE A 370 1.45 15.72 5.07
CA ILE A 370 0.41 16.53 4.45
C ILE A 370 0.90 16.94 3.07
N ARG A 371 0.10 16.69 2.03
CA ARG A 371 0.46 17.07 0.66
C ARG A 371 -0.76 17.35 -0.18
N GLU A 372 -0.60 18.21 -1.18
CA GLU A 372 -1.62 18.48 -2.19
C GLU A 372 -2.91 18.97 -1.52
N MET A 373 -2.78 19.84 -0.53
CA MET A 373 -3.85 20.49 0.23
C MET A 373 -3.68 22.01 0.15
N ASP A 374 -4.75 22.77 0.00
CA ASP A 374 -4.64 24.24 0.02
C ASP A 374 -4.37 24.77 1.45
N LEU A 375 -3.11 24.73 1.89
CA LEU A 375 -2.67 25.21 3.20
C LEU A 375 -2.65 26.72 3.33
N LEU A 376 -2.68 27.45 2.21
CA LEU A 376 -2.68 28.92 2.24
C LEU A 376 -4.06 29.48 2.57
N ASN A 377 -5.09 29.04 1.84
CA ASN A 377 -6.42 29.63 1.94
C ASN A 377 -7.34 28.73 2.76
N LYS A 378 -7.54 27.48 2.31
CA LYS A 378 -8.54 26.58 2.89
C LYS A 378 -8.15 26.02 4.26
N TYR A 379 -6.86 25.75 4.45
CA TYR A 379 -6.34 25.02 5.61
C TYR A 379 -5.23 25.77 6.37
N SER A 380 -5.31 27.11 6.39
CA SER A 380 -4.35 28.00 7.02
C SER A 380 -4.10 27.76 8.52
N ASN A 381 -5.03 27.11 9.22
CA ASN A 381 -4.87 26.78 10.64
C ASN A 381 -4.00 25.54 10.89
N ILE A 382 -3.73 24.70 9.89
CA ILE A 382 -3.02 23.42 10.09
C ILE A 382 -1.62 23.65 10.66
N ILE A 383 -0.84 24.57 10.09
CA ILE A 383 0.54 24.79 10.54
C ILE A 383 0.57 25.36 11.97
N PRO A 384 -0.20 26.42 12.30
CA PRO A 384 -0.33 26.87 13.69
C PRO A 384 -0.70 25.75 14.68
N LEU A 385 -1.65 24.89 14.32
CA LEU A 385 -2.05 23.74 15.16
C LEU A 385 -0.91 22.74 15.36
N ILE A 386 -0.12 22.45 14.32
CA ILE A 386 1.05 21.57 14.43
C ILE A 386 2.06 22.18 15.41
N CYS A 387 2.41 23.46 15.24
CA CYS A 387 3.36 24.16 16.10
C CYS A 387 2.91 24.17 17.56
N LEU A 388 1.64 24.48 17.81
CA LEU A 388 1.08 24.60 19.15
C LEU A 388 0.95 23.25 19.88
N ASN A 389 0.65 22.17 19.17
CA ASN A 389 0.18 20.94 19.82
C ASN A 389 1.04 19.68 19.57
N CYS A 390 1.96 19.69 18.61
CA CYS A 390 2.70 18.48 18.17
C CYS A 390 4.16 18.42 18.65
N HIS A 391 4.43 18.66 19.94
CA HIS A 391 5.80 18.70 20.47
C HIS A 391 6.57 17.36 20.41
N GLN A 392 5.89 16.23 20.13
CA GLN A 392 6.53 14.93 19.93
C GLN A 392 6.92 14.63 18.47
N LEU A 393 6.71 15.59 17.57
CA LEU A 393 6.90 15.41 16.14
C LEU A 393 8.37 15.11 15.79
N LYS A 394 8.61 13.97 15.15
CA LYS A 394 9.94 13.52 14.69
C LYS A 394 10.07 13.53 13.18
N PHE A 395 8.95 13.42 12.47
CA PHE A 395 8.93 13.40 11.01
C PHE A 395 7.80 14.29 10.51
N LEU A 396 8.14 15.32 9.75
CA LEU A 396 7.20 16.15 9.04
C LEU A 396 7.50 16.11 7.55
N LYS A 397 6.47 15.78 6.77
CA LYS A 397 6.45 15.97 5.33
C LYS A 397 5.27 16.86 4.98
N ILE A 398 5.52 18.03 4.44
CA ILE A 398 4.48 19.06 4.21
C ILE A 398 4.64 19.69 2.83
N GLY A 399 3.54 19.92 2.14
CA GLY A 399 3.47 20.79 0.96
C GLY A 399 3.41 22.24 1.43
N LEU A 400 4.23 23.13 0.88
CA LEU A 400 4.17 24.56 1.17
C LEU A 400 4.15 25.32 -0.15
N THR A 401 3.37 26.38 -0.17
CA THR A 401 3.46 27.40 -1.20
C THR A 401 4.52 28.43 -0.81
N GLU A 402 4.87 29.27 -1.76
CA GLU A 402 5.65 30.47 -1.53
C GLU A 402 5.18 31.26 -0.28
N LYS A 403 3.89 31.60 -0.22
CA LYS A 403 3.31 32.41 0.86
C LYS A 403 3.26 31.71 2.22
N THR A 404 3.31 30.38 2.26
CA THR A 404 3.26 29.60 3.50
C THR A 404 4.64 29.15 3.97
N PHE A 405 5.69 29.43 3.20
CA PHE A 405 7.06 29.01 3.52
C PHE A 405 7.58 29.63 4.82
N ILE A 406 7.14 30.84 5.15
CA ILE A 406 7.53 31.53 6.39
C ILE A 406 7.21 30.73 7.66
N TYR A 407 6.15 29.93 7.65
CA TYR A 407 5.74 29.11 8.80
C TYR A 407 6.72 27.97 9.13
N LEU A 408 7.73 27.73 8.28
CA LEU A 408 8.83 26.82 8.62
C LEU A 408 9.62 27.28 9.84
N LEU A 409 9.73 28.59 10.07
CA LEU A 409 10.41 29.13 11.25
C LEU A 409 9.66 28.70 12.51
N ASP A 410 8.34 28.88 12.54
CA ASP A 410 7.49 28.47 13.67
C ASP A 410 7.57 26.96 13.92
N ILE A 411 7.60 26.15 12.86
CA ILE A 411 7.74 24.69 12.96
C ILE A 411 9.07 24.34 13.63
N LEU A 412 10.18 24.95 13.19
CA LEU A 412 11.51 24.65 13.72
C LEU A 412 11.65 25.10 15.18
N GLU A 413 11.07 26.25 15.54
CA GLU A 413 11.05 26.77 16.91
C GLU A 413 10.25 25.87 17.85
N ASN A 414 9.06 25.41 17.44
CA ASN A 414 8.14 24.72 18.32
C ASN A 414 8.27 23.18 18.30
N CYS A 415 8.82 22.59 17.23
CA CYS A 415 8.97 21.13 17.07
C CYS A 415 10.42 20.67 17.36
N ASN A 416 10.88 20.87 18.59
CA ASN A 416 12.28 20.60 18.97
C ASN A 416 12.77 19.14 18.85
N LYS A 417 11.86 18.16 18.71
CA LYS A 417 12.17 16.74 18.47
C LYS A 417 12.21 16.35 16.99
N LEU A 418 12.00 17.29 16.08
CA LEU A 418 11.93 17.04 14.65
C LEU A 418 13.26 16.50 14.12
N GLN A 419 13.24 15.32 13.51
CA GLN A 419 14.42 14.64 12.97
C GLN A 419 14.46 14.66 11.45
N ASN A 420 13.30 14.66 10.81
CA ASN A 420 13.16 14.65 9.36
C ASN A 420 12.15 15.71 8.96
N LEU A 421 12.58 16.68 8.18
CA LEU A 421 11.74 17.70 7.56
C LEU A 421 11.85 17.56 6.05
N ILE A 422 10.72 17.28 5.41
CA ILE A 422 10.63 17.18 3.95
C ILE A 422 9.58 18.14 3.45
N ILE A 423 10.01 19.12 2.67
CA ILE A 423 9.19 20.20 2.14
C ILE A 423 8.99 19.95 0.66
N TYR A 424 7.73 19.86 0.26
CA TYR A 424 7.33 19.72 -1.13
C TYR A 424 6.78 21.06 -1.60
N ASP A 425 7.04 21.39 -2.85
CA ASP A 425 6.30 22.47 -3.47
C ASP A 425 4.86 22.02 -3.69
N GLU A 426 3.94 22.81 -3.15
CA GLU A 426 2.53 22.67 -3.38
C GLU A 426 2.13 23.56 -4.55
N HIS A 427 2.46 23.09 -5.75
CA HIS A 427 1.88 23.68 -6.94
C HIS A 427 0.40 23.33 -6.97
N TYR A 428 -0.44 24.35 -6.96
CA TYR A 428 -1.81 24.18 -7.42
C TYR A 428 -1.71 23.58 -8.82
N GLU A 429 -2.43 22.48 -9.06
CA GLU A 429 -2.84 22.08 -10.40
C GLU A 429 -3.67 23.28 -10.93
N ILE A 430 -3.00 24.35 -11.37
CA ILE A 430 -3.64 25.43 -12.10
C ILE A 430 -4.00 24.76 -13.42
N GLU A 431 -5.26 24.38 -13.54
CA GLU A 431 -5.81 23.59 -14.66
C GLU A 431 -5.75 24.31 -16.02
N ASN A 432 -4.95 25.35 -16.22
CA ASN A 432 -4.91 26.12 -17.46
C ASN A 432 -3.49 26.60 -17.81
N ASP A 433 -3.24 26.69 -19.12
CA ASP A 433 -1.99 26.92 -19.88
C ASP A 433 -1.11 28.15 -19.49
N ASP A 434 -1.38 28.85 -18.39
CA ASP A 434 -0.63 30.02 -17.93
C ASP A 434 0.59 29.68 -17.03
N TYR A 435 1.02 28.42 -17.03
CA TYR A 435 2.08 27.88 -16.17
C TYR A 435 3.44 28.58 -16.35
N MET A 436 3.67 29.23 -17.51
CA MET A 436 4.95 29.89 -17.82
C MET A 436 5.07 31.32 -17.29
N ASN A 437 3.98 31.99 -16.90
CA ASN A 437 4.03 33.40 -16.49
C ASN A 437 4.22 33.60 -14.97
N ILE A 438 3.93 32.58 -14.15
CA ILE A 438 3.93 32.70 -12.68
C ILE A 438 5.35 32.68 -12.07
N PHE A 439 6.32 32.08 -12.77
CA PHE A 439 7.70 31.98 -12.28
C PHE A 439 8.49 33.31 -12.29
N SER A 440 7.86 34.41 -12.67
CA SER A 440 8.47 35.75 -12.77
C SER A 440 8.00 36.73 -11.71
N SER A 441 7.04 36.37 -10.85
CA SER A 441 6.51 37.33 -9.89
C SER A 441 7.42 37.46 -8.69
N ASN A 442 8.05 38.62 -8.56
CA ASN A 442 8.50 39.24 -7.31
C ASN A 442 7.30 39.42 -6.35
N LEU A 443 6.61 38.34 -5.98
CA LEU A 443 5.57 38.36 -4.96
C LEU A 443 6.28 38.58 -3.63
N ILE A 444 6.41 39.85 -3.28
CA ILE A 444 6.80 40.31 -1.96
C ILE A 444 5.71 39.76 -1.02
N ILE A 445 6.01 38.65 -0.36
CA ILE A 445 5.29 38.24 0.85
C ILE A 445 5.61 39.32 1.86
N ASP A 446 4.60 39.93 2.45
CA ASP A 446 4.76 40.99 3.43
C ASP A 446 5.81 40.57 4.48
N HIS A 447 6.99 41.20 4.35
CA HIS A 447 8.13 41.28 5.27
C HIS A 447 9.35 40.34 5.15
N LEU A 448 9.33 39.17 4.50
CA LEU A 448 10.54 38.35 4.33
C LEU A 448 10.62 37.61 2.97
N SER A 449 11.77 37.70 2.31
CA SER A 449 12.06 36.88 1.10
C SER A 449 12.35 35.42 1.47
N PHE A 450 12.20 34.49 0.52
CA PHE A 450 12.58 33.07 0.71
C PHE A 450 13.99 32.90 1.25
N GLY A 451 14.92 33.68 0.69
CA GLY A 451 16.30 33.73 1.14
C GLY A 451 16.44 34.09 2.61
N GLN A 452 15.68 35.09 3.07
CA GLN A 452 15.70 35.50 4.48
C GLN A 452 15.10 34.43 5.40
N VAL A 453 14.01 33.77 4.99
CA VAL A 453 13.46 32.62 5.73
C VAL A 453 14.50 31.51 5.80
N PHE A 454 15.12 31.16 4.68
CA PHE A 454 16.12 30.10 4.61
C PHE A 454 17.35 30.39 5.48
N ARG A 455 17.89 31.61 5.45
CA ARG A 455 18.98 32.05 6.34
C ARG A 455 18.60 31.89 7.81
N ARG A 456 17.39 32.30 8.19
CA ARG A 456 16.86 32.16 9.56
C ARG A 456 16.67 30.70 9.96
N MET A 457 16.23 29.82 9.06
CA MET A 457 16.12 28.39 9.34
C MET A 457 17.45 27.82 9.84
N GLY A 458 18.59 28.22 9.25
CA GLY A 458 19.90 27.77 9.70
C GLY A 458 20.15 28.03 11.20
N LYS A 459 19.61 29.12 11.76
CA LYS A 459 19.72 29.46 13.18
C LYS A 459 18.79 28.65 14.08
N LEU A 460 17.67 28.19 13.53
CA LEU A 460 16.63 27.47 14.28
C LEU A 460 16.75 25.95 14.19
N ILE A 461 17.51 25.45 13.22
CA ILE A 461 17.78 24.01 13.10
C ILE A 461 18.49 23.53 14.36
N ASN A 462 17.78 22.72 15.15
CA ASN A 462 18.32 22.09 16.34
C ASN A 462 19.13 20.83 15.99
N HIS A 463 19.88 20.33 16.98
CA HIS A 463 20.69 19.12 16.88
C HIS A 463 19.91 17.82 16.60
N ASN A 464 18.58 17.80 16.77
CA ASN A 464 17.76 16.62 16.48
C ASN A 464 17.47 16.48 14.99
N LEU A 465 17.44 17.57 14.23
CA LEU A 465 17.16 17.55 12.80
C LEU A 465 18.33 16.92 12.04
N LYS A 466 18.10 15.71 11.52
CA LYS A 466 19.11 14.92 10.79
C LYS A 466 18.94 15.01 9.29
N LYS A 467 17.71 15.18 8.82
CA LYS A 467 17.37 15.19 7.41
C LYS A 467 16.53 16.40 7.07
N LEU A 468 17.05 17.23 6.18
CA LEU A 468 16.33 18.33 5.55
C LEU A 468 16.27 18.07 4.04
N TYR A 469 15.07 18.14 3.48
CA TYR A 469 14.86 17.87 2.07
C TYR A 469 13.83 18.85 1.51
N PHE A 470 14.24 19.63 0.51
CA PHE A 470 13.36 20.45 -0.33
C PHE A 470 13.19 19.77 -1.69
N THR A 471 11.99 19.79 -2.26
CA THR A 471 11.78 19.41 -3.66
C THR A 471 12.21 20.51 -4.63
N SER A 472 12.17 20.18 -5.92
CA SER A 472 12.81 20.84 -7.07
C SER A 472 12.49 22.30 -7.39
N PHE A 473 11.65 22.99 -6.61
CA PHE A 473 11.12 24.30 -7.01
C PHE A 473 11.47 25.47 -6.10
N TYR A 474 12.06 25.23 -4.93
CA TYR A 474 12.67 26.30 -4.15
C TYR A 474 14.10 26.52 -4.62
N TYR A 475 14.41 27.76 -4.98
CA TYR A 475 15.73 28.18 -5.41
C TYR A 475 16.28 29.19 -4.42
N PHE A 476 17.50 28.94 -3.96
CA PHE A 476 18.23 29.84 -3.08
C PHE A 476 19.50 30.30 -3.79
N SER A 477 19.92 31.54 -3.55
CA SER A 477 21.21 32.01 -4.04
C SER A 477 22.37 31.33 -3.30
N GLU A 478 23.55 31.39 -3.89
CA GLU A 478 24.80 30.93 -3.28
C GLU A 478 25.04 31.60 -1.92
N ASP A 479 24.86 32.93 -1.83
CA ASP A 479 25.03 33.69 -0.58
C ASP A 479 24.04 33.26 0.52
N GLU A 480 22.78 33.01 0.14
CA GLU A 480 21.76 32.50 1.06
C GLU A 480 22.11 31.11 1.58
N PHE A 481 22.72 30.28 0.73
CA PHE A 481 23.17 28.95 1.08
C PHE A 481 24.38 28.93 2.01
N ASP A 482 25.37 29.78 1.75
CA ASP A 482 26.53 29.94 2.63
C ASP A 482 26.08 30.37 4.03
N GLU A 483 25.27 31.44 4.12
CA GLU A 483 24.78 31.93 5.41
C GLU A 483 23.92 30.88 6.14
N PHE A 484 23.11 30.10 5.41
CA PHE A 484 22.37 28.97 5.99
C PHE A 484 23.31 27.92 6.60
N LEU A 485 24.37 27.50 5.88
CA LEU A 485 25.32 26.49 6.36
C LEU A 485 26.13 26.98 7.56
N ILE A 486 26.58 28.25 7.53
CA ILE A 486 27.27 28.90 8.65
C ILE A 486 26.39 28.86 9.90
N ASN A 487 25.13 29.28 9.78
CA ASN A 487 24.18 29.28 10.90
C ASN A 487 23.86 27.85 11.39
N CYS A 488 23.72 26.90 10.46
CA CYS A 488 23.41 25.51 10.79
C CYS A 488 24.53 24.82 11.57
N LYS A 489 25.81 25.10 11.24
CA LYS A 489 26.99 24.58 11.95
C LYS A 489 26.94 24.83 13.46
N ILE A 490 26.40 25.98 13.86
CA ILE A 490 26.39 26.41 15.26
C ILE A 490 25.35 25.61 16.06
N ASN A 491 24.22 25.25 15.45
CA ASN A 491 23.02 24.79 16.17
C ASN A 491 22.65 23.33 15.93
N GLY A 492 23.15 22.70 14.86
CA GLY A 492 22.81 21.32 14.53
C GLY A 492 23.80 20.61 13.61
N ILE A 493 23.65 19.28 13.52
CA ILE A 493 24.49 18.44 12.67
C ILE A 493 23.61 17.67 11.69
N LEU A 494 23.35 18.29 10.54
CA LEU A 494 22.64 17.62 9.44
C LEU A 494 23.44 16.39 8.98
N LYS A 495 22.72 15.29 8.73
CA LYS A 495 23.26 14.06 8.12
C LYS A 495 22.89 13.97 6.65
N TYR A 496 21.77 14.54 6.27
CA TYR A 496 21.25 14.48 4.92
C TYR A 496 20.66 15.84 4.55
N LEU A 497 21.08 16.36 3.40
CA LEU A 497 20.56 17.60 2.82
C LEU A 497 20.22 17.37 1.35
N SER A 498 19.02 17.80 0.95
CA SER A 498 18.59 17.87 -0.44
C SER A 498 17.95 19.22 -0.69
N ILE A 499 18.48 19.97 -1.64
CA ILE A 499 18.05 21.34 -1.91
C ILE A 499 18.43 21.73 -3.35
N ASN A 500 17.80 22.77 -3.90
CA ASN A 500 18.18 23.35 -5.18
C ASN A 500 18.79 24.73 -4.95
N ILE A 501 19.97 24.96 -5.50
CA ILE A 501 20.73 26.20 -5.34
C ILE A 501 21.03 26.79 -6.71
N CYS A 502 20.87 28.11 -6.83
CA CYS A 502 21.32 28.92 -7.95
C CYS A 502 22.72 29.45 -7.66
N GLY A 503 23.67 29.16 -8.54
CA GLY A 503 25.04 29.62 -8.37
C GLY A 503 26.03 28.81 -9.20
N ASP A 504 27.31 29.04 -8.95
CA ASP A 504 28.37 28.26 -9.57
C ASP A 504 28.52 26.89 -8.89
N LYS A 505 28.68 25.84 -9.70
CA LYS A 505 28.80 24.47 -9.21
C LYS A 505 29.98 24.29 -8.25
N GLU A 506 31.14 24.81 -8.62
CA GLU A 506 32.38 24.63 -7.85
C GLU A 506 32.34 25.41 -6.55
N ASN A 507 31.71 26.59 -6.56
CA ASN A 507 31.46 27.33 -5.34
C ASN A 507 30.55 26.57 -4.38
N ILE A 508 29.40 26.05 -4.85
CA ILE A 508 28.49 25.26 -4.00
C ILE A 508 29.18 24.00 -3.45
N LEU A 509 29.99 23.31 -4.25
CA LEU A 509 30.80 22.18 -3.79
C LEU A 509 31.80 22.59 -2.71
N THR A 510 32.41 23.77 -2.85
CA THR A 510 33.33 24.33 -1.86
C THR A 510 32.60 24.63 -0.54
N LEU A 511 31.42 25.26 -0.60
CA LEU A 511 30.57 25.50 0.57
C LEU A 511 30.21 24.19 1.30
N LEU A 512 29.81 23.16 0.56
CA LEU A 512 29.49 21.84 1.12
C LEU A 512 30.71 21.16 1.77
N LYS A 513 31.88 21.23 1.14
CA LYS A 513 33.14 20.69 1.70
C LYS A 513 33.53 21.44 2.97
N ASN A 514 33.44 22.77 2.97
CA ASN A 514 33.73 23.61 4.13
C ASN A 514 32.82 23.26 5.30
N TYR A 515 31.51 23.12 5.06
CA TYR A 515 30.55 22.67 6.06
C TYR A 515 30.88 21.25 6.58
N SER A 516 31.16 20.30 5.68
CA SER A 516 31.51 18.91 6.03
C SER A 516 32.74 18.83 6.93
N ASN A 517 33.80 19.56 6.58
CA ASN A 517 35.03 19.67 7.36
C ASN A 517 34.74 20.29 8.73
N ALA A 518 33.91 21.34 8.75
CA ALA A 518 33.56 22.06 9.97
C ALA A 518 32.76 21.21 10.98
N ILE A 519 31.97 20.24 10.51
CA ILE A 519 31.25 19.28 11.36
C ILE A 519 32.01 17.95 11.55
N ASN A 520 33.25 17.86 11.05
CA ASN A 520 34.11 16.68 11.08
C ASN A 520 33.42 15.41 10.53
N LYS A 521 32.87 15.52 9.31
CA LYS A 521 32.25 14.39 8.59
C LYS A 521 32.71 14.31 7.16
N ASN A 522 32.53 13.15 6.55
CA ASN A 522 32.78 12.96 5.13
C ASN A 522 31.57 13.39 4.30
N LEU A 523 31.81 14.12 3.22
CA LEU A 523 30.80 14.52 2.25
C LEU A 523 30.63 13.41 1.19
N ILE A 524 29.42 12.87 1.07
CA ILE A 524 29.03 11.94 0.02
C ILE A 524 27.93 12.58 -0.83
N ILE A 525 28.25 12.86 -2.09
CA ILE A 525 27.26 13.35 -3.06
C ILE A 525 26.53 12.14 -3.65
N LYS A 526 25.27 11.94 -3.28
CA LYS A 526 24.43 10.85 -3.79
C LYS A 526 23.84 11.14 -5.15
N LYS A 527 23.50 12.41 -5.38
CA LYS A 527 22.88 12.88 -6.62
C LYS A 527 23.30 14.33 -6.86
N TRP A 528 23.60 14.67 -8.12
CA TRP A 528 23.82 16.02 -8.58
C TRP A 528 23.27 16.17 -9.99
N GLU A 529 22.32 17.06 -10.19
CA GLU A 529 21.77 17.42 -11.49
C GLU A 529 21.91 18.92 -11.68
N THR A 530 22.47 19.33 -12.82
CA THR A 530 22.51 20.74 -13.22
C THR A 530 21.47 20.97 -14.30
N LYS A 531 20.59 21.94 -14.11
CA LYS A 531 19.59 22.34 -15.10
C LYS A 531 19.81 23.79 -15.50
N ASN A 532 19.65 24.08 -16.78
CA ASN A 532 19.61 25.45 -17.29
C ASN A 532 18.16 25.92 -17.29
N TYR A 533 17.89 27.07 -16.68
CA TYR A 533 16.52 27.53 -16.40
C TYR A 533 15.88 28.34 -17.51
N ASP A 534 16.62 29.29 -18.08
CA ASP A 534 16.06 30.31 -18.96
C ASP A 534 16.35 30.02 -20.44
N GLY A 535 16.95 28.86 -20.75
CA GLY A 535 17.45 28.54 -22.08
C GLY A 535 18.59 29.46 -22.55
N LYS A 536 18.97 30.46 -21.75
CA LYS A 536 20.12 31.34 -21.93
C LYS A 536 21.24 30.80 -21.04
N LYS A 537 22.49 31.02 -21.38
CA LYS A 537 23.61 30.30 -20.73
C LYS A 537 24.01 30.87 -19.36
N GLU A 538 23.16 31.67 -18.73
CA GLU A 538 23.60 32.58 -17.67
C GLU A 538 23.21 32.12 -16.25
N ARG A 539 22.20 31.26 -16.07
CA ARG A 539 21.78 30.81 -14.74
C ARG A 539 21.57 29.29 -14.67
N PHE A 540 22.45 28.63 -13.94
CA PHE A 540 22.36 27.21 -13.65
C PHE A 540 21.75 26.98 -12.27
N TYR A 541 20.87 25.98 -12.18
CA TYR A 541 20.42 25.44 -10.91
C TYR A 541 21.01 24.07 -10.67
N HIS A 542 21.46 23.86 -9.44
CA HIS A 542 22.03 22.61 -8.98
C HIS A 542 21.07 21.96 -8.01
N ILE A 543 20.50 20.83 -8.42
CA ILE A 543 19.69 19.95 -7.58
C ILE A 543 20.64 18.88 -7.06
N PHE A 544 20.87 18.85 -5.75
CA PHE A 544 21.75 17.85 -5.17
C PHE A 544 21.14 17.16 -3.96
N VAL A 545 21.65 15.96 -3.74
CA VAL A 545 21.42 15.16 -2.55
C VAL A 545 22.77 14.80 -1.97
N VAL A 546 23.03 15.25 -0.75
CA VAL A 546 24.28 14.99 -0.04
C VAL A 546 24.02 14.30 1.30
N GLU A 547 24.97 13.45 1.67
CA GLU A 547 25.03 12.78 2.96
C GLU A 547 26.35 13.14 3.66
N PHE A 548 26.28 13.44 4.96
CA PHE A 548 27.43 13.72 5.81
C PHE A 548 27.59 12.57 6.82
N THR A 549 28.60 11.73 6.61
CA THR A 549 28.83 10.50 7.39
C THR A 549 29.95 10.63 8.40
#